data_AF-A0AAV0UVU4-F1
#
_entry.id   AF-A0AAV0UVU4-F1
#
_cell.length_a   1.000
_cell.length_b   1.000
_cell.length_c   1.000
_cell.angle_alpha   90.00
_cell.angle_beta   90.00
_cell.angle_gamma   90.00
#
_symmetry.space_group_name_H-M   'P 1'
#
loop_
_entity.id
_entity.type
_entity.pdbx_description
1 polymer ?
#
loop_
_entity_poly.entity_id
_entity_poly.type
_entity_poly.pdbx_seq_one_letter_code
_entity_poly.pdbx_strand_id
1 'polypeptide(L)'
;MVKQKNHTARNNTVKAHRNGIKKPKIHRFTSTRGLDPKFLRNQHWAKKFDKKHRNRKLKNKVCGNATTVCIIDAPLRTREEAHVHLRLGI
;
A
#
# COMPACT_ATOMS: atom_id res chain seq x y z
N MET A 1 -2.04 -57.66 34.42
CA MET A 1 -1.88 -56.29 33.90
C MET A 1 -1.44 -56.38 32.44
N VAL A 2 -2.28 -55.99 31.49
CA VAL A 2 -1.99 -56.13 30.05
C VAL A 2 -1.35 -54.85 29.54
N LYS A 3 -0.24 -54.99 28.79
CA LYS A 3 0.47 -53.83 28.22
C LYS A 3 -0.37 -53.23 27.08
N GLN A 4 -0.60 -51.92 27.13
CA GLN A 4 -1.28 -51.16 26.08
C GLN A 4 -0.30 -50.22 25.36
N LYS A 5 -0.69 -49.71 24.19
CA LYS A 5 0.13 -48.76 23.44
C LYS A 5 0.02 -47.36 24.05
N ASN A 6 1.16 -46.74 24.34
CA ASN A 6 1.20 -45.46 25.06
C ASN A 6 0.97 -44.21 24.18
N HIS A 7 1.19 -44.28 22.85
CA HIS A 7 0.99 -43.15 21.93
C HIS A 7 0.86 -43.57 20.45
N THR A 8 0.03 -42.90 19.63
CA THR A 8 0.04 -43.06 18.17
C THR A 8 -0.45 -41.82 17.40
N ALA A 9 0.24 -41.46 16.31
CA ALA A 9 -0.16 -40.39 15.38
C ALA A 9 -0.69 -40.92 14.02
N ARG A 10 -0.98 -42.22 13.92
CA ARG A 10 -1.24 -42.94 12.65
C ARG A 10 -2.34 -42.32 11.78
N ASN A 11 -3.40 -41.79 12.39
CA ASN A 11 -4.56 -41.27 11.67
C ASN A 11 -4.66 -39.72 11.72
N ASN A 12 -3.63 -39.04 12.23
CA ASN A 12 -3.68 -37.59 12.38
C ASN A 12 -3.62 -36.90 11.02
N THR A 13 -2.68 -37.32 10.18
CA THR A 13 -2.46 -36.80 8.83
C THR A 13 -3.68 -37.02 7.93
N VAL A 14 -4.27 -38.22 7.96
CA VAL A 14 -5.46 -38.56 7.15
C VAL A 14 -6.65 -37.67 7.54
N LYS A 15 -6.90 -37.45 8.83
CA LYS A 15 -7.96 -36.54 9.30
C LYS A 15 -7.68 -35.07 8.93
N ALA A 16 -6.43 -34.63 9.03
CA ALA A 16 -6.03 -33.27 8.65
C ALA A 16 -6.24 -33.02 7.14
N HIS A 17 -5.94 -34.01 6.30
CA HIS A 17 -6.16 -33.91 4.85
C HIS A 17 -7.64 -34.03 4.45
N ARG A 18 -8.48 -34.79 5.19
CA ARG A 18 -9.94 -34.82 4.95
C ARG A 18 -10.58 -33.43 5.05
N ASN A 19 -10.16 -32.62 6.02
CA ASN A 19 -10.63 -31.24 6.17
C ASN A 19 -9.86 -30.24 5.27
N GLY A 20 -8.73 -30.68 4.71
CA GLY A 20 -7.81 -29.88 3.92
C GLY A 20 -6.96 -28.94 4.77
N ILE A 21 -5.63 -29.02 4.62
CA ILE A 21 -4.70 -28.10 5.29
C ILE A 21 -4.74 -26.77 4.54
N LYS A 22 -5.50 -25.80 5.05
CA LYS A 22 -5.64 -24.47 4.44
C LYS A 22 -4.53 -23.54 4.91
N LYS A 23 -3.95 -22.78 3.98
CA LYS A 23 -3.03 -21.69 4.29
C LYS A 23 -3.81 -20.53 4.96
N PRO A 24 -3.19 -19.77 5.88
CA PRO A 24 -3.84 -18.59 6.46
C PRO A 24 -4.18 -17.58 5.37
N LYS A 25 -5.34 -16.91 5.51
CA LYS A 25 -5.79 -15.92 4.53
C LYS A 25 -4.96 -14.64 4.66
N ILE A 26 -4.42 -14.18 3.54
CA ILE A 26 -3.71 -12.90 3.46
C ILE A 26 -4.73 -11.82 3.09
N HIS A 27 -4.82 -10.77 3.92
CA HIS A 27 -5.66 -9.61 3.67
C HIS A 27 -4.82 -8.45 3.13
N ARG A 28 -5.42 -7.58 2.31
CA ARG A 28 -4.73 -6.41 1.72
C ARG A 28 -4.14 -5.47 2.79
N PHE A 29 -4.80 -5.36 3.95
CA PHE A 29 -4.33 -4.59 5.09
C PHE A 29 -4.20 -5.51 6.30
N THR A 30 -3.01 -5.54 6.90
CA THR A 30 -2.72 -6.30 8.12
C THR A 30 -3.00 -5.46 9.36
N SER A 31 -3.17 -6.11 10.51
CA SER A 31 -3.32 -5.42 11.79
C SER A 31 -2.00 -4.77 12.22
N THR A 32 -2.06 -3.56 12.79
CA THR A 32 -0.91 -2.85 13.36
C THR A 32 -0.57 -3.27 14.81
N ARG A 33 -1.12 -4.40 15.28
CA ARG A 33 -0.83 -4.94 16.63
C ARG A 33 0.63 -5.37 16.70
N GLY A 34 1.33 -4.99 17.77
CA GLY A 34 2.75 -5.29 17.98
C GLY A 34 3.73 -4.29 17.37
N LEU A 35 3.25 -3.22 16.74
CA LEU A 35 4.10 -2.09 16.34
C LEU A 35 4.43 -1.19 17.53
N ASP A 36 5.56 -0.49 17.45
CA ASP A 36 6.02 0.43 18.49
C ASP A 36 4.92 1.46 18.88
N PRO A 37 4.54 1.54 20.17
CA PRO A 37 3.57 2.52 20.64
C PRO A 37 3.94 3.97 20.30
N LYS A 38 5.23 4.35 20.30
CA LYS A 38 5.65 5.73 19.96
C LYS A 38 5.36 6.05 18.50
N PHE A 39 5.66 5.12 17.60
CA PHE A 39 5.29 5.23 16.18
C PHE A 39 3.77 5.30 15.98
N LEU A 40 2.98 4.44 16.64
CA LEU A 40 1.52 4.42 16.51
C LEU A 40 0.87 5.72 16.98
N ARG A 41 1.38 6.26 18.09
CA ARG A 41 0.98 7.55 18.63
C ARG A 41 1.18 8.67 17.59
N ASN A 42 2.39 8.78 17.02
CA ASN A 42 2.67 9.75 15.96
C ASN A 42 1.76 9.57 14.72
N GLN A 43 1.63 8.34 14.23
CA GLN A 43 0.78 8.04 13.06
C GLN A 43 -0.69 8.43 13.32
N HIS A 44 -1.18 8.23 14.54
CA HIS A 44 -2.54 8.61 14.92
C HIS A 44 -2.73 10.13 14.81
N TRP A 45 -1.83 10.95 15.36
CA TRP A 45 -1.94 12.41 15.27
C TRP A 45 -1.77 12.92 13.84
N ALA A 46 -0.86 12.35 13.05
CA ALA A 46 -0.68 12.69 11.65
C ALA A 46 -1.99 12.49 10.86
N LYS A 47 -2.65 11.32 11.02
CA LYS A 47 -3.94 11.02 10.39
C LYS A 47 -5.08 11.92 10.93
N LYS A 48 -5.07 12.23 12.23
CA LYS A 48 -6.09 13.06 12.88
C LYS A 48 -6.10 14.49 12.31
N PHE A 49 -4.92 15.09 12.10
CA PHE A 49 -4.79 16.48 11.68
C PHE A 49 -4.58 16.70 10.17
N ASP A 50 -4.45 15.64 9.37
CA ASP A 50 -4.35 15.76 7.89
C ASP A 50 -5.59 16.46 7.29
N LYS A 51 -6.77 16.34 7.93
CA LYS A 51 -8.02 16.99 7.49
C LYS A 51 -7.90 18.52 7.39
N LYS A 52 -7.12 19.17 8.25
CA LYS A 52 -6.90 20.64 8.26
C LYS A 52 -6.11 21.13 7.04
N HIS A 53 -5.30 20.26 6.43
CA HIS A 53 -4.43 20.61 5.30
C HIS A 53 -4.94 20.06 3.96
N ARG A 54 -6.13 19.43 3.92
CA ARG A 54 -6.71 18.84 2.71
C ARG A 54 -6.90 19.84 1.58
N ASN A 55 -7.33 21.06 1.88
CA ASN A 55 -7.56 22.10 0.87
C ASN A 55 -6.26 22.54 0.16
N ARG A 56 -5.11 22.49 0.84
CA ARG A 56 -3.80 22.77 0.23
C ARG A 56 -3.38 21.65 -0.72
N LYS A 57 -3.54 20.38 -0.30
CA LYS A 57 -3.25 19.22 -1.17
C LYS A 57 -4.16 19.16 -2.39
N LEU A 58 -5.45 19.46 -2.25
CA LEU A 58 -6.41 19.47 -3.36
C LEU A 58 -6.05 20.54 -4.40
N LYS A 59 -5.75 21.78 -3.97
CA LYS A 59 -5.29 22.85 -4.87
C LYS A 59 -4.02 22.44 -5.63
N ASN A 60 -3.04 21.86 -4.94
CA ASN A 60 -1.78 21.41 -5.57
C ASN A 60 -1.98 20.21 -6.52
N LYS A 61 -3.00 19.38 -6.28
CA LYS A 61 -3.33 18.25 -7.16
C LYS A 61 -4.06 18.74 -8.42
N VAL A 62 -4.98 19.69 -8.29
CA VAL A 62 -5.66 20.32 -9.43
C VAL A 62 -4.66 21.03 -10.34
N CYS A 63 -3.70 21.78 -9.80
CA CYS A 63 -2.70 22.45 -10.65
C CYS A 63 -1.74 21.46 -11.35
N GLY A 64 -1.37 20.34 -10.70
CA GLY A 64 -0.55 19.29 -11.33
C GLY A 64 -1.30 18.47 -12.40
N ASN A 65 -2.61 18.27 -12.22
CA ASN A 65 -3.45 17.62 -13.22
C ASN A 65 -3.66 18.53 -14.43
N ALA A 66 -3.87 19.84 -14.20
CA ALA A 66 -4.00 20.82 -15.26
C ALA A 66 -2.74 20.86 -16.14
N THR A 67 -1.54 20.99 -15.56
CA THR A 67 -0.28 20.97 -16.32
C THR A 67 -0.07 19.68 -17.11
N THR A 68 -0.45 18.53 -16.56
CA THR A 68 -0.36 17.25 -17.28
C THR A 68 -1.29 17.21 -18.50
N VAL A 69 -2.51 17.75 -18.38
CA VAL A 69 -3.46 17.85 -19.50
C VAL A 69 -2.97 18.84 -20.57
N CYS A 70 -2.45 20.01 -20.18
CA CYS A 70 -1.88 20.98 -21.14
C CYS A 70 -0.71 20.41 -21.94
N ILE A 71 0.07 19.51 -21.33
CA ILE A 71 1.18 18.84 -22.00
C ILE A 71 0.64 17.87 -23.06
N ILE A 72 -0.35 17.04 -22.74
CA ILE A 72 -0.86 15.99 -23.64
C ILE A 72 -1.65 16.56 -24.83
N ASP A 73 -2.41 17.64 -24.62
CA ASP A 73 -3.24 18.27 -25.65
C ASP A 73 -2.51 19.31 -26.52
N ALA A 74 -1.23 19.61 -26.22
CA ALA A 74 -0.43 20.53 -27.03
C ALA A 74 0.01 19.87 -28.36
N PRO A 75 -0.26 20.50 -29.53
CA PRO A 75 0.19 19.95 -30.81
C PRO A 75 1.71 19.84 -30.83
N LEU A 76 2.22 18.69 -31.28
CA LEU A 76 3.65 18.28 -31.26
C LEU A 76 4.64 19.29 -31.85
N ARG A 77 4.17 20.34 -32.54
CA ARG A 77 4.97 21.32 -33.27
C ARG A 77 5.67 22.38 -32.40
N THR A 78 5.26 22.58 -31.13
CA THR A 78 5.92 23.53 -30.20
C THR A 78 6.79 22.86 -29.13
N ARG A 79 6.81 21.52 -29.07
CA ARG A 79 7.57 20.78 -28.04
C ARG A 79 9.07 20.73 -28.29
N GLU A 80 9.51 20.77 -29.55
CA GLU A 80 10.94 20.81 -29.87
C GLU A 80 11.54 22.22 -29.73
N GLU A 81 10.75 23.28 -29.94
CA GLU A 81 11.22 24.67 -29.82
C GLU A 81 11.43 25.09 -28.34
N ALA A 82 10.61 24.59 -27.41
CA ALA A 82 10.73 24.93 -25.98
C ALA A 82 11.96 24.31 -25.29
N HIS A 83 12.47 23.18 -25.79
CA HIS A 83 13.63 22.50 -25.19
C HIS A 83 14.97 23.14 -25.62
N VAL A 84 14.97 23.91 -26.72
CA VAL A 84 16.14 24.66 -27.19
C VAL A 84 16.26 26.02 -26.48
N HIS A 85 15.14 26.68 -26.16
CA HIS A 85 15.14 27.96 -25.45
C HIS A 85 15.55 27.86 -23.96
N LEU A 86 15.20 26.78 -23.24
CA LEU A 86 15.62 26.60 -21.84
C LEU A 86 17.10 26.19 -21.70
N ARG A 87 17.78 25.87 -22.80
CA ARG A 87 19.21 25.53 -22.84
C ARG A 87 20.09 26.69 -23.32
N LEU A 88 19.48 27.68 -23.98
CA LEU A 88 20.10 28.95 -24.36
C LEU A 88 19.37 30.05 -23.59
N GLY A 89 19.80 30.28 -22.34
CA GLY A 89 19.21 31.29 -21.45
C GLY A 89 19.20 32.69 -22.06
N ILE A 90 18.06 33.06 -22.61
CA ILE A 90 17.56 34.44 -22.73
C ILE A 90 16.21 34.46 -22.01
#